data_AF-A0A2G9U4R8-F1
#
_entry.id   AF-A0A2G9U4R8-F1
#
_cell.length_a   1.000
_cell.length_b   1.000
_cell.length_c   1.000
_cell.angle_alpha   90.00
_cell.angle_beta   90.00
_cell.angle_gamma   90.00
#
_symmetry.space_group_name_H-M   'P 1'
#
loop_
_entity.id
_entity.type
_entity.pdbx_description
1 polymer ?
#
loop_
_entity_poly.entity_id
_entity_poly.type
_entity_poly.pdbx_seq_one_letter_code
_entity_poly.pdbx_strand_id
1 'polypeptide(L)'
;MCGPSICKGPLKQGSDMHRRDRQLKQMLDTLRIKAESIVVPWDHVVCHFPQQNGPAITTQRPTVELPASYLTAFNDMIKRYSEEAAITLLNLPLPPEDVNPNADRYLDQIRRLTDALPPTLMVHGVSSVISTAL
;
A
#
# COMPACT_ATOMS: atom_id res chain seq x y z
N MET A 1 -43.78 14.06 -5.87
CA MET A 1 -43.24 13.26 -6.99
C MET A 1 -41.89 13.83 -7.39
N CYS A 2 -40.81 13.12 -7.07
CA CYS A 2 -39.55 13.05 -7.81
C CYS A 2 -38.78 11.86 -7.19
N GLY A 3 -38.46 10.87 -8.02
CA GLY A 3 -38.03 9.53 -7.59
C GLY A 3 -36.55 9.41 -7.23
N PRO A 4 -36.12 8.21 -6.79
CA PRO A 4 -34.74 7.95 -6.40
C PRO A 4 -33.87 7.62 -7.62
N SER A 5 -32.92 8.48 -7.96
CA SER A 5 -31.87 8.15 -8.94
C SER A 5 -30.81 7.29 -8.29
N ILE A 6 -31.03 5.98 -8.32
CA ILE A 6 -30.00 4.95 -8.14
C ILE A 6 -29.12 4.97 -9.40
N CYS A 7 -27.95 5.59 -9.32
CA CYS A 7 -26.86 5.33 -10.25
C CYS A 7 -25.92 4.29 -9.62
N LYS A 8 -26.38 3.04 -9.52
CA LYS A 8 -25.47 1.89 -9.34
C LYS A 8 -24.80 1.63 -10.69
N GLY A 9 -23.61 2.18 -10.87
CA GLY A 9 -22.70 1.73 -11.93
C GLY A 9 -22.41 0.22 -11.77
N PRO A 10 -22.27 -0.53 -12.88
CA PRO A 10 -22.25 -1.98 -12.85
C PRO A 10 -20.99 -2.54 -12.18
N LEU A 11 -21.18 -3.69 -11.52
CA LEU A 11 -20.24 -4.58 -10.84
C LEU A 11 -18.93 -4.87 -11.64
N LYS A 12 -17.98 -3.93 -11.67
CA LYS A 12 -16.63 -4.15 -12.27
C LYS A 12 -15.53 -4.46 -11.24
N GLN A 13 -15.76 -4.24 -9.94
CA GLN A 13 -14.72 -4.48 -8.94
C GLN A 13 -14.42 -5.98 -8.70
N GLY A 14 -15.41 -6.86 -8.88
CA GLY A 14 -15.26 -8.29 -8.63
C GLY A 14 -14.30 -8.97 -9.61
N SER A 15 -14.46 -8.74 -10.92
CA SER A 15 -13.63 -9.38 -11.96
C SER A 15 -12.16 -8.98 -11.90
N ASP A 16 -11.89 -7.71 -11.61
CA ASP A 16 -10.53 -7.18 -11.53
C ASP A 16 -9.78 -7.71 -10.31
N MET A 17 -10.46 -7.88 -9.17
CA MET A 17 -9.89 -8.48 -7.97
C MET A 17 -9.46 -9.92 -8.22
N HIS A 18 -10.33 -10.74 -8.82
CA HIS A 18 -10.01 -12.14 -9.15
C HIS A 18 -8.89 -12.29 -10.18
N ARG A 19 -8.73 -11.31 -11.08
CA ARG A 19 -7.60 -11.28 -12.02
C ARG A 19 -6.29 -10.99 -11.29
N ARG A 20 -6.26 -9.97 -10.43
CA ARG A 20 -5.06 -9.60 -9.66
C ARG A 20 -4.63 -10.71 -8.70
N ASP A 21 -5.57 -11.36 -8.03
CA ASP A 21 -5.28 -12.51 -7.16
C ASP A 21 -4.64 -13.67 -7.92
N ARG A 22 -5.14 -14.00 -9.12
CA ARG A 22 -4.53 -15.02 -9.98
C ARG A 22 -3.10 -14.65 -10.41
N GLN A 23 -2.88 -13.39 -10.78
CA GLN A 23 -1.54 -12.91 -11.15
C GLN A 23 -0.55 -12.98 -9.98
N LEU A 24 -1.00 -12.60 -8.78
CA LEU A 24 -0.21 -12.69 -7.56
C LEU A 24 0.16 -14.15 -7.27
N LYS A 25 -0.80 -15.08 -7.34
CA LYS A 25 -0.57 -16.51 -7.14
C LYS A 25 0.45 -17.08 -8.13
N GLN A 26 0.30 -16.80 -9.42
CA GLN A 26 1.26 -17.22 -10.45
C GLN A 26 2.68 -16.71 -10.17
N MET A 27 2.81 -15.47 -9.68
CA MET A 27 4.10 -14.90 -9.30
C MET A 27 4.69 -15.62 -8.07
N LEU A 28 3.89 -15.86 -7.03
CA LEU A 28 4.30 -16.59 -5.83
C LEU A 28 4.76 -18.02 -6.17
N ASP A 29 4.04 -18.71 -7.07
CA ASP A 29 4.40 -20.04 -7.56
C ASP A 29 5.74 -20.04 -8.28
N THR A 30 5.96 -19.05 -9.16
CA THR A 30 7.23 -18.89 -9.89
C THR A 30 8.40 -18.65 -8.93
N LEU A 31 8.17 -17.88 -7.86
CA LEU A 31 9.14 -17.62 -6.79
C LEU A 31 9.25 -18.78 -5.78
N ARG A 32 8.44 -19.83 -5.93
CA ARG A 32 8.34 -20.97 -5.01
C ARG A 32 8.00 -20.56 -3.57
N ILE A 33 7.26 -19.47 -3.42
CA ILE A 33 6.80 -18.94 -2.13
C ILE A 33 5.40 -19.51 -1.86
N LYS A 34 5.29 -20.32 -0.80
CA LYS A 34 3.99 -20.78 -0.31
C LYS A 34 3.39 -19.69 0.57
N ALA A 35 2.38 -19.00 0.07
CA ALA A 35 1.70 -17.92 0.79
C ALA A 35 0.20 -17.89 0.47
N GLU A 36 -0.57 -17.31 1.39
CA GLU A 36 -1.99 -17.05 1.22
C GLU A 36 -2.24 -15.57 0.96
N SER A 37 -3.27 -15.28 0.16
CA SER A 37 -3.69 -13.93 -0.21
C SER A 37 -4.98 -13.61 0.52
N ILE A 38 -5.00 -12.52 1.28
CA ILE A 38 -6.18 -12.03 2.00
C ILE A 38 -6.60 -10.66 1.46
N VAL A 39 -7.91 -10.46 1.33
CA VAL A 39 -8.47 -9.17 0.94
C VAL A 39 -8.80 -8.38 2.20
N VAL A 40 -8.20 -7.20 2.34
CA VAL A 40 -8.38 -6.34 3.50
C VAL A 40 -9.23 -5.11 3.13
N PRO A 41 -10.32 -4.82 3.87
CA PRO A 41 -11.04 -3.55 3.73
C PRO A 41 -10.18 -2.39 4.23
N TRP A 42 -10.02 -1.37 3.39
CA TRP A 42 -9.11 -0.24 3.64
C TRP A 42 -9.76 1.13 3.40
N ASP A 43 -11.09 1.19 3.29
CA ASP A 43 -11.84 2.44 3.06
C ASP A 43 -11.56 3.51 4.13
N HIS A 44 -11.37 3.06 5.38
CA HIS A 44 -11.01 3.91 6.53
C HIS A 44 -9.59 4.51 6.43
N VAL A 45 -8.73 3.97 5.57
CA VAL A 45 -7.41 4.51 5.29
C VAL A 45 -7.49 5.49 4.11
N VAL A 46 -8.17 5.07 3.04
CA VAL A 46 -8.29 5.84 1.79
C VAL A 46 -9.01 7.17 1.99
N CYS A 47 -9.95 7.27 2.92
CA CYS A 47 -10.64 8.53 3.21
C CYS A 47 -9.70 9.66 3.68
N HIS A 48 -8.52 9.32 4.22
CA HIS A 48 -7.49 10.28 4.62
C HIS A 48 -6.49 10.59 3.50
N PHE A 49 -6.58 9.90 2.36
CA PHE A 49 -5.68 10.17 1.24
C PHE A 49 -6.05 11.51 0.59
N PRO A 50 -5.07 12.39 0.32
CA PRO A 50 -5.36 13.68 -0.29
C PRO A 50 -5.96 13.46 -1.68
N GLN A 51 -7.23 13.86 -1.85
CA GLN A 51 -7.84 13.92 -3.18
C GLN A 51 -7.17 15.07 -3.94
N GLN A 52 -6.25 14.75 -4.85
CA GLN A 52 -5.69 15.74 -5.75
C GLN A 52 -6.81 16.23 -6.68
N ASN A 53 -7.35 17.43 -6.42
CA ASN A 53 -8.25 18.14 -7.32
C ASN A 53 -7.48 18.76 -8.51
N GLY A 54 -6.74 17.93 -9.26
CA GLY A 54 -5.94 18.35 -10.42
C GLY A 54 -5.80 17.22 -11.44
N PRO A 55 -5.47 17.52 -12.71
CA PRO A 55 -5.33 16.50 -13.73
C PRO A 55 -4.28 15.48 -13.28
N ALA A 56 -4.68 14.21 -13.23
CA ALA A 56 -3.84 13.09 -12.83
C ALA A 56 -2.61 13.03 -13.74
N ILE A 57 -1.50 13.59 -13.28
CA ILE A 57 -0.19 13.35 -13.87
C ILE A 57 0.15 11.90 -13.55
N THR A 58 -0.20 11.04 -14.50
CA THR A 58 0.51 9.78 -14.70
C THR A 58 2.01 10.10 -14.67
N THR A 59 2.80 9.32 -13.93
CA THR A 59 4.28 9.34 -13.86
C THR A 59 5.00 10.10 -12.73
N GLN A 60 4.35 10.64 -11.69
CA GLN A 60 5.12 11.24 -10.57
C GLN A 60 5.06 10.40 -9.29
N ARG A 61 6.26 10.00 -8.86
CA ARG A 61 6.60 9.36 -7.59
C ARG A 61 5.72 9.94 -6.46
N PRO A 62 5.19 9.15 -5.53
CA PRO A 62 4.62 9.72 -4.33
C PRO A 62 5.77 10.22 -3.45
N THR A 63 6.34 11.38 -3.80
CA THR A 63 6.90 12.35 -2.84
C THR A 63 5.76 13.11 -2.14
N VAL A 64 4.52 12.59 -2.25
CA VAL A 64 3.31 13.12 -1.64
C VAL A 64 3.52 13.13 -0.14
N GLU A 65 3.49 14.32 0.45
CA GLU A 65 3.34 14.47 1.89
C GLU A 65 2.06 13.75 2.31
N LEU A 66 2.21 12.55 2.86
CA LEU A 66 1.08 11.77 3.34
C LEU A 66 0.58 12.38 4.65
N PRO A 67 -0.72 12.69 4.76
CA PRO A 67 -1.30 13.18 6.01
C PRO A 67 -1.05 12.22 7.16
N ALA A 68 -0.79 12.75 8.36
CA ALA A 68 -0.54 11.91 9.53
C ALA A 68 -1.70 10.94 9.83
N SER A 69 -2.95 11.36 9.58
CA SER A 69 -4.13 10.51 9.71
C SER A 69 -4.13 9.31 8.77
N TYR A 70 -3.64 9.48 7.53
CA TYR A 70 -3.48 8.38 6.58
C TYR A 70 -2.46 7.37 7.09
N LEU A 71 -1.31 7.86 7.57
CA LEU A 71 -0.23 7.01 8.08
C LEU A 71 -0.66 6.21 9.32
N THR A 72 -1.35 6.86 10.26
CA THR A 72 -1.89 6.20 11.46
C THR A 72 -2.94 5.16 11.08
N ALA A 73 -3.93 5.51 10.23
CA ALA A 73 -4.96 4.56 9.81
C ALA A 73 -4.37 3.36 9.07
N PHE A 74 -3.35 3.58 8.23
CA PHE A 74 -2.62 2.51 7.55
C PHE A 74 -1.89 1.62 8.54
N ASN A 75 -1.14 2.20 9.49
CA ASN A 75 -0.43 1.45 10.52
C ASN A 75 -1.39 0.62 11.39
N ASP A 76 -2.52 1.18 11.82
CA ASP A 76 -3.56 0.48 12.59
C ASP A 76 -4.22 -0.66 11.79
N MET A 77 -4.34 -0.51 10.48
CA MET A 77 -4.76 -1.60 9.61
C MET A 77 -3.71 -2.72 9.59
N ILE A 78 -2.44 -2.41 9.34
CA ILE A 78 -1.37 -3.42 9.31
C ILE A 78 -1.27 -4.14 10.66
N LYS A 79 -1.30 -3.42 11.79
CA LYS A 79 -1.29 -4.00 13.15
C LYS A 79 -2.33 -5.11 13.31
N ARG A 80 -3.59 -4.83 12.93
CA ARG A 80 -4.71 -5.78 13.05
C ARG A 80 -4.53 -7.06 12.23
N TYR A 81 -3.79 -7.02 11.12
CA TYR A 81 -3.54 -8.18 10.27
C TYR A 81 -2.16 -8.82 10.48
N SER A 82 -1.33 -8.26 11.35
CA SER A 82 0.05 -8.73 11.60
C SER A 82 0.36 -9.02 13.06
N GLU A 83 -0.65 -9.05 13.95
CA GLU A 83 -0.46 -9.26 15.39
C GLU A 83 0.37 -10.50 15.73
N GLU A 84 0.17 -11.61 15.01
CA GLU A 84 0.90 -12.87 15.20
C GLU A 84 2.08 -13.05 14.23
N ALA A 85 2.41 -12.04 13.43
CA ALA A 85 3.47 -12.17 12.43
C ALA A 85 4.85 -12.14 13.08
N ALA A 86 5.70 -13.13 12.77
CA ALA A 86 7.10 -13.15 13.22
C ALA A 86 7.92 -11.99 12.61
N ILE A 87 7.57 -11.58 11.39
CA ILE A 87 8.18 -10.45 10.67
C ILE A 87 7.14 -9.82 9.74
N THR A 88 7.18 -8.50 9.59
CA THR A 88 6.37 -7.74 8.62
C THR A 88 7.28 -7.17 7.53
N LEU A 89 6.95 -7.44 6.26
CA LEU A 89 7.70 -6.95 5.10
C LEU A 89 6.90 -5.83 4.44
N LEU A 90 7.44 -4.62 4.41
CA LEU A 90 6.80 -3.45 3.81
C LEU A 90 7.68 -2.85 2.71
N ASN A 91 7.08 -2.15 1.75
CA ASN A 91 7.85 -1.35 0.81
C ASN A 91 8.34 -0.07 1.49
N LEU A 92 9.62 0.26 1.32
CA LEU A 92 10.18 1.52 1.79
C LEU A 92 9.76 2.67 0.86
N PRO A 93 9.07 3.71 1.37
CA PRO A 93 8.78 4.93 0.63
C PRO A 93 10.08 5.56 0.12
N LEU A 94 10.07 6.06 -1.12
CA LEU A 94 11.26 6.70 -1.68
C LEU A 94 11.59 7.98 -0.88
N PRO A 95 12.85 8.20 -0.47
CA PRO A 95 13.22 9.44 0.20
C PRO A 95 13.00 10.65 -0.73
N PRO A 96 12.74 11.84 -0.17
CA PRO A 96 12.69 13.07 -0.95
C PRO A 96 14.03 13.33 -1.64
N GLU A 97 14.01 13.92 -2.84
CA GLU A 97 15.24 14.29 -3.57
C GLU A 97 16.04 15.36 -2.79
N ASP A 98 15.35 16.23 -2.05
CA ASP A 98 15.94 17.26 -1.20
C ASP A 98 16.13 16.77 0.24
N VAL A 99 17.35 16.33 0.57
CA VAL A 99 17.68 15.70 1.86
C VAL A 99 17.56 16.68 3.04
N ASN A 100 17.95 17.95 2.88
CA ASN A 100 18.28 18.78 4.05
C ASN A 100 17.10 19.36 4.85
N PRO A 101 15.98 19.83 4.27
CA PRO A 101 14.83 20.28 5.05
C PRO A 101 13.77 19.20 5.30
N ASN A 102 13.78 18.11 4.53
CA ASN A 102 12.69 17.11 4.50
C ASN A 102 13.07 15.76 5.12
N ALA A 103 14.35 15.54 5.50
CA ALA A 103 14.80 14.28 6.10
C ALA A 103 14.06 13.96 7.42
N ASP A 104 13.95 14.92 8.33
CA ASP A 104 13.27 14.69 9.62
C ASP A 104 11.80 14.33 9.42
N ARG A 105 11.13 15.02 8.50
CA ARG A 105 9.73 14.74 8.15
C ARG A 105 9.58 13.35 7.54
N TYR A 106 10.48 12.93 6.66
CA TYR A 106 10.49 11.59 6.10
C TYR A 106 10.69 10.53 7.20
N LEU A 107 11.66 10.71 8.08
CA LEU A 107 11.90 9.79 9.19
C LEU A 107 10.70 9.70 10.13
N ASP A 108 10.02 10.82 10.40
CA ASP A 108 8.79 10.84 11.19
C ASP A 108 7.64 10.08 10.51
N GLN A 109 7.52 10.14 9.17
CA GLN A 109 6.55 9.34 8.44
C GLN A 109 6.86 7.85 8.56
N ILE A 110 8.14 7.46 8.39
CA ILE A 110 8.58 6.07 8.55
C ILE A 110 8.31 5.56 9.97
N ARG A 111 8.60 6.38 10.99
CA ARG A 111 8.28 6.07 12.40
C ARG A 111 6.79 5.84 12.60
N ARG A 112 5.92 6.70 12.05
CA ARG A 112 4.46 6.55 12.16
C ARG A 112 3.95 5.29 11.45
N LEU A 113 4.54 4.94 10.30
CA LEU A 113 4.17 3.73 9.56
C LEU A 113 4.56 2.45 10.30
N THR A 114 5.64 2.49 11.08
CA THR A 114 6.24 1.31 11.74
C THR A 114 6.00 1.26 13.25
N ASP A 115 5.32 2.27 13.80
CA ASP A 115 4.99 2.34 15.22
C ASP A 115 4.27 1.08 15.68
N ALA A 116 4.76 0.45 16.75
CA ALA A 116 4.23 -0.76 17.37
C ALA A 116 3.80 -1.88 16.41
N LEU A 117 4.53 -2.03 15.28
CA LEU A 117 4.45 -3.22 14.44
C LEU A 117 5.35 -4.34 14.99
N PRO A 118 5.12 -5.60 14.58
CA PRO A 118 6.12 -6.66 14.74
C PRO A 118 7.46 -6.27 14.11
N PRO A 119 8.54 -7.07 14.31
CA PRO A 119 9.81 -6.84 13.62
C PRO A 119 9.59 -6.55 12.13
N THR A 120 9.90 -5.33 11.68
CA THR A 120 9.52 -4.84 10.36
C THR A 120 10.75 -4.60 9.49
N LEU A 121 10.75 -5.17 8.29
CA LEU A 121 11.77 -4.93 7.27
C LEU A 121 11.14 -4.12 6.13
N MET A 122 11.67 -2.91 5.90
CA MET A 122 11.26 -2.07 4.78
C MET A 122 12.23 -2.25 3.60
N VAL A 123 11.72 -2.57 2.41
CA VAL A 123 12.54 -2.91 1.24
C VAL A 123 12.22 -1.98 0.07
N HIS A 124 13.25 -1.51 -0.63
CA HIS A 124 13.12 -0.82 -1.91
C HIS A 124 14.10 -1.45 -2.91
N GLY A 125 13.57 -2.00 -4.02
CA GLY A 125 14.40 -2.59 -5.06
C GLY A 125 14.89 -1.54 -6.06
N VAL A 126 16.20 -1.44 -6.28
CA VAL A 126 16.79 -0.57 -7.32
C VAL A 126 16.62 -1.18 -8.72
N SER A 127 16.53 -2.51 -8.82
CA SER A 127 16.28 -3.25 -10.07
C SER A 127 15.64 -4.59 -9.75
N SER A 128 14.73 -5.06 -10.61
CA SER A 128 14.15 -6.40 -10.47
C SER A 128 15.20 -7.45 -10.84
N VAL A 129 15.79 -8.08 -9.82
CA VAL A 129 16.64 -9.26 -10.00
C VAL A 129 15.85 -10.45 -9.50
N ILE A 130 15.40 -11.31 -10.42
CA ILE A 130 14.75 -12.58 -10.08
C ILE A 130 15.84 -13.64 -10.11
N SER A 131 16.19 -14.19 -8.95
CA SER A 131 17.09 -15.34 -8.88
C SER A 131 16.32 -16.60 -9.27
N THR A 132 16.21 -16.87 -10.58
CA THR A 132 15.77 -18.18 -11.07
C THR A 132 16.96 -19.13 -10.99
N ALA A 133 17.18 -19.76 -9.83
CA ALA A 133 18.10 -20.88 -9.76
C ALA A 133 17.53 -22.01 -10.64
N LEU A 134 18.26 -22.33 -11.72
CA LEU A 134 18.06 -23.49 -12.59
C LEU A 134 18.37 -24.78 -11.82
#